data_AF-A0A6L3N741-F1
#
_entry.id   AF-A0A6L3N741-F1
#
_cell.length_a   1.000
_cell.length_b   1.000
_cell.length_c   1.000
_cell.angle_alpha   90.00
_cell.angle_beta   90.00
_cell.angle_gamma   90.00
#
_symmetry.space_group_name_H-M   'P 1'
#
loop_
_entity.id
_entity.type
_entity.pdbx_description
1 polymer ?
#
loop_
_entity_poly.entity_id
_entity_poly.type
_entity_poly.pdbx_seq_one_letter_code
_entity_poly.pdbx_strand_id
1 'polypeptide(L)'
;VGELPRCPRCGGLARPNILMFGDNGWLGERYEAQARALEDWIAQAGWVTVVEIGAGTAIPTVRLSSERLGADVIRINAREAHARRADVIGLQGGALTTLAELDRAWRGG
;
A
#
# COMPACT_ATOMS: atom_id res chain seq x y z
N VAL A 1 -28.01 -7.52 12.71
CA VAL A 1 -27.32 -7.87 11.44
C VAL A 1 -28.38 -7.95 10.36
N GLY A 2 -28.22 -7.24 9.25
CA GLY A 2 -29.22 -7.16 8.15
C GLY A 2 -29.01 -8.21 7.07
N GLU A 3 -29.90 -8.24 6.08
CA GLU A 3 -29.78 -9.13 4.90
C GLU A 3 -28.54 -8.82 4.06
N LEU A 4 -27.98 -9.84 3.42
CA LEU A 4 -26.83 -9.67 2.53
C LEU A 4 -27.23 -8.98 1.22
N PRO A 5 -26.36 -8.12 0.66
CA PRO A 5 -26.67 -7.40 -0.56
C PRO A 5 -26.84 -8.35 -1.75
N ARG A 6 -27.78 -8.03 -2.64
CA ARG A 6 -28.05 -8.78 -3.87
C ARG A 6 -27.83 -7.90 -5.10
N CYS A 7 -27.43 -8.54 -6.19
CA CYS A 7 -27.28 -7.87 -7.48
C CYS A 7 -28.66 -7.45 -8.02
N PRO A 8 -28.88 -6.16 -8.35
CA PRO A 8 -30.16 -5.70 -8.87
C PRO A 8 -30.47 -6.21 -10.28
N ARG A 9 -29.48 -6.77 -11.01
CA ARG A 9 -29.67 -7.30 -12.36
C ARG A 9 -30.00 -8.78 -12.42
N CYS A 10 -29.43 -9.60 -11.54
CA CYS A 10 -29.63 -11.06 -11.58
C CYS A 10 -30.16 -11.66 -10.27
N GLY A 11 -30.33 -10.87 -9.20
CA GLY A 11 -30.77 -11.35 -7.89
C GLY A 11 -29.76 -12.19 -7.11
N GLY A 12 -28.61 -12.51 -7.73
CA GLY A 12 -27.51 -13.24 -7.10
C GLY A 12 -26.90 -12.49 -5.92
N LEU A 13 -26.25 -13.22 -5.02
CA LEU A 13 -25.57 -12.63 -3.86
C LEU A 13 -24.42 -11.72 -4.33
N ALA A 14 -24.42 -10.47 -3.87
CA ALA A 14 -23.31 -9.56 -4.13
C ALA A 14 -22.15 -9.84 -3.17
N ARG A 15 -20.93 -9.68 -3.65
CA ARG A 15 -19.70 -9.88 -2.89
C ARG A 15 -18.77 -8.68 -3.02
N PRO A 16 -17.87 -8.43 -2.06
CA PRO A 16 -16.79 -7.47 -2.23
C PRO A 16 -15.91 -7.82 -3.44
N ASN A 17 -15.46 -6.81 -4.18
CA ASN A 17 -14.48 -6.98 -5.26
C ASN A 17 -13.05 -6.95 -4.70
N ILE A 18 -12.73 -7.90 -3.84
CA ILE A 18 -11.41 -8.05 -3.23
C ILE A 18 -10.76 -9.28 -3.87
N LEU A 19 -9.52 -9.14 -4.35
CA LEU A 19 -8.76 -10.25 -4.92
C LEU A 19 -8.43 -11.26 -3.83
N MET A 20 -9.02 -12.45 -3.92
CA MET A 20 -8.70 -13.59 -3.06
C MET A 20 -7.93 -14.66 -3.85
N PHE A 21 -7.21 -15.54 -3.15
CA PHE A 21 -6.46 -16.62 -3.80
C PHE A 21 -7.40 -17.53 -4.60
N GLY A 22 -7.10 -17.71 -5.90
CA GLY A 22 -7.91 -18.53 -6.81
C GLY A 22 -9.26 -17.92 -7.22
N ASP A 23 -9.47 -16.62 -6.99
CA ASP A 23 -10.72 -15.93 -7.34
C ASP A 23 -10.82 -15.62 -8.83
N ASN A 24 -11.39 -16.54 -9.59
CA ASN A 24 -11.69 -16.35 -11.02
C ASN A 24 -12.84 -15.37 -11.29
N GLY A 25 -13.57 -14.94 -10.27
CA GLY A 25 -14.66 -13.99 -10.40
C GLY A 25 -14.26 -12.55 -10.11
N TRP A 26 -13.00 -12.28 -9.76
CA TRP A 26 -12.53 -10.95 -9.39
C TRP A 26 -12.52 -10.03 -10.61
N LEU A 27 -13.02 -8.80 -10.44
CA LEU A 27 -13.08 -7.82 -11.52
C LEU A 27 -11.84 -6.93 -11.46
N GLY A 28 -10.80 -7.34 -12.18
CA GLY A 28 -9.45 -6.76 -12.12
C GLY A 28 -9.21 -5.51 -12.98
N GLU A 29 -10.05 -5.24 -13.98
CA GLU A 29 -9.78 -4.20 -15.00
C GLU A 29 -9.40 -2.83 -14.42
N ARG A 30 -10.11 -2.37 -13.39
CA ARG A 30 -9.81 -1.10 -12.72
C ARG A 30 -8.44 -1.12 -12.02
N TYR A 31 -8.10 -2.23 -11.39
CA TYR A 31 -6.82 -2.39 -10.70
C TYR A 31 -5.67 -2.42 -11.70
N GLU A 32 -5.83 -3.15 -12.81
CA GLU A 32 -4.83 -3.20 -13.88
C GLU A 32 -4.60 -1.83 -14.52
N ALA A 33 -5.66 -1.04 -14.75
CA ALA A 33 -5.51 0.31 -15.27
C ALA A 33 -4.72 1.22 -14.32
N GLN A 34 -4.94 1.10 -13.00
CA GLN A 34 -4.17 1.84 -12.00
C GLN A 34 -2.72 1.37 -11.90
N ALA A 35 -2.49 0.05 -11.99
CA ALA A 35 -1.15 -0.52 -11.97
C ALA A 35 -0.31 -0.01 -13.14
N ARG A 36 -0.88 -0.03 -14.37
CA ARG A 36 -0.22 0.51 -15.56
C ARG A 36 0.11 2.00 -15.42
N ALA A 37 -0.85 2.80 -14.94
CA ALA A 37 -0.61 4.23 -14.74
C ALA A 37 0.51 4.52 -13.71
N LEU A 38 0.60 3.69 -12.67
CA LEU A 38 1.69 3.78 -11.69
C LEU A 38 3.05 3.39 -12.33
N GLU A 39 3.09 2.30 -13.08
CA GLU A 39 4.29 1.85 -13.81
C GLU A 39 4.79 2.91 -14.79
N ASP A 40 3.88 3.50 -15.58
CA ASP A 40 4.18 4.57 -16.53
C ASP A 40 4.76 5.81 -15.84
N TRP A 41 4.21 6.17 -14.68
CA TRP A 41 4.72 7.30 -13.89
C TRP A 41 6.11 7.01 -13.31
N ILE A 42 6.30 5.81 -12.72
CA ILE A 42 7.60 5.39 -12.15
C ILE A 42 8.69 5.43 -13.21
N ALA A 43 8.41 4.98 -14.43
CA ALA A 43 9.36 4.97 -15.53
C ALA A 43 9.92 6.37 -15.87
N GLN A 44 9.23 7.43 -15.46
CA GLN A 44 9.59 8.83 -15.73
C GLN A 44 10.06 9.59 -14.47
N ALA A 45 9.91 9.00 -13.28
CA ALA A 45 10.07 9.72 -12.01
C ALA A 45 11.54 10.00 -11.60
N GLY A 46 12.50 9.26 -12.16
CA GLY A 46 13.91 9.40 -11.80
C GLY A 46 14.20 8.87 -10.39
N TRP A 47 14.42 9.77 -9.41
CA TRP A 47 14.67 9.41 -8.02
C TRP A 47 13.37 9.39 -7.22
N VAL A 48 13.01 8.23 -6.67
CA VAL A 48 11.78 8.05 -5.89
C VAL A 48 12.10 7.76 -4.43
N THR A 49 11.58 8.59 -3.53
CA THR A 49 11.52 8.29 -2.10
C THR A 49 10.19 7.63 -1.78
N VAL A 50 10.22 6.49 -1.08
CA VAL A 50 9.01 5.74 -0.69
C VAL A 50 8.72 5.94 0.80
N VAL A 51 7.47 6.29 1.12
CA VAL A 51 6.96 6.25 2.49
C VAL A 51 6.05 5.03 2.66
N GLU A 52 6.60 3.97 3.23
CA GLU A 52 5.90 2.71 3.49
C GLU A 52 5.20 2.76 4.84
N ILE A 53 3.90 2.47 4.87
CA ILE A 53 3.07 2.58 6.08
C ILE A 53 2.37 1.26 6.36
N GLY A 54 2.58 0.69 7.55
CA GLY A 54 1.81 -0.43 8.08
C GLY A 54 2.00 -1.77 7.34
N ALA A 55 2.86 -1.84 6.33
CA ALA A 55 3.16 -3.09 5.63
C ALA A 55 3.85 -4.05 6.61
N GLY A 56 3.33 -5.27 6.77
CA GLY A 56 3.96 -6.32 7.58
C GLY A 56 4.73 -7.32 6.71
N THR A 57 5.25 -8.37 7.34
CA THR A 57 6.02 -9.42 6.64
C THR A 57 5.20 -10.65 6.24
N ALA A 58 3.98 -10.82 6.76
CA ALA A 58 3.14 -11.98 6.46
C ALA A 58 2.74 -12.08 4.97
N ILE A 59 2.44 -10.93 4.35
CA ILE A 59 2.23 -10.80 2.91
C ILE A 59 3.09 -9.62 2.43
N PRO A 60 4.35 -9.85 2.04
CA PRO A 60 5.36 -8.79 1.91
C PRO A 60 5.28 -8.04 0.57
N THR A 61 4.17 -8.09 -0.17
CA THR A 61 4.06 -7.48 -1.50
C THR A 61 4.35 -5.98 -1.49
N VAL A 62 3.84 -5.26 -0.47
CA VAL A 62 4.15 -3.84 -0.30
C VAL A 62 5.62 -3.64 0.08
N ARG A 63 6.17 -4.45 0.99
CA ARG A 63 7.59 -4.41 1.41
C ARG A 63 8.53 -4.54 0.21
N LEU A 64 8.29 -5.55 -0.63
CA LEU A 64 9.08 -5.83 -1.82
C LEU A 64 8.93 -4.72 -2.86
N SER A 65 7.74 -4.12 -2.98
CA SER A 65 7.52 -3.01 -3.90
C SER A 65 8.27 -1.76 -3.43
N SER A 66 8.18 -1.39 -2.15
CA SER A 66 8.92 -0.26 -1.57
C SER A 66 10.43 -0.41 -1.82
N GLU A 67 10.97 -1.60 -1.57
CA GLU A 67 12.41 -1.86 -1.67
C GLU A 67 12.93 -1.95 -3.11
N ARG A 68 12.06 -2.24 -4.08
CA ARG A 68 12.39 -2.23 -5.52
C ARG A 68 12.30 -0.85 -6.13
N LEU A 69 11.34 -0.04 -5.67
CA LEU A 69 11.03 1.26 -6.26
C LEU A 69 11.79 2.41 -5.61
N GLY A 70 11.97 2.36 -4.29
CA GLY A 70 12.57 3.44 -3.52
C GLY A 70 14.08 3.43 -3.61
N ALA A 71 14.64 4.57 -4.02
CA ALA A 71 16.05 4.86 -3.78
C ALA A 71 16.30 5.16 -2.30
N ASP A 72 15.32 5.78 -1.64
CA ASP A 72 15.24 5.92 -0.18
C ASP A 72 13.88 5.40 0.31
N VAL A 73 13.86 4.72 1.45
CA VAL A 73 12.62 4.21 2.05
C VAL A 73 12.47 4.67 3.50
N ILE A 74 11.37 5.36 3.79
CA ILE A 74 10.91 5.64 5.16
C ILE A 74 9.83 4.64 5.50
N ARG A 75 10.04 3.86 6.55
CA ARG A 75 9.15 2.78 6.97
C ARG A 75 8.50 3.11 8.30
N ILE A 76 7.19 3.26 8.29
CA ILE A 76 6.38 3.54 9.48
C ILE A 76 5.58 2.29 9.85
N ASN A 77 5.91 1.67 10.98
CA ASN A 77 5.17 0.50 11.45
C ASN A 77 5.22 0.40 12.99
N ALA A 78 4.10 0.08 13.63
CA ALA A 78 4.04 0.00 15.09
C ALA A 78 4.88 -1.15 15.68
N ARG A 79 5.10 -2.22 14.92
CA ARG A 79 5.74 -3.46 15.39
C ARG A 79 6.93 -3.90 14.54
N GLU A 80 6.85 -3.69 13.23
CA GLU A 80 7.80 -4.23 12.26
C GLU A 80 8.58 -3.12 11.52
N ALA A 81 8.96 -2.05 12.22
CA ALA A 81 9.67 -0.92 11.60
C ALA A 81 11.14 -1.22 11.22
N HIS A 82 11.72 -2.28 11.79
CA HIS A 82 13.12 -2.62 11.56
C HIS A 82 13.41 -2.89 10.07
N ALA A 83 14.59 -2.47 9.64
CA ALA A 83 15.09 -2.71 8.30
C ALA A 83 16.55 -3.15 8.36
N ARG A 84 16.91 -4.09 7.47
CA ARG A 84 18.27 -4.66 7.40
C ARG A 84 19.18 -3.94 6.41
N ARG A 85 18.60 -3.12 5.52
CA ARG A 85 19.34 -2.30 4.56
C ARG A 85 19.63 -0.91 5.13
N ALA A 86 20.75 -0.32 4.73
CA ALA A 86 21.21 0.98 5.22
C ALA A 86 20.38 2.17 4.66
N ASP A 87 19.73 1.98 3.52
CA ASP A 87 18.91 2.98 2.81
C ASP A 87 17.43 2.98 3.24
N VAL A 88 17.13 2.33 4.37
CA VAL A 88 15.79 2.26 4.94
C VAL A 88 15.78 2.85 6.34
N ILE A 89 15.02 3.92 6.53
CA ILE A 89 14.78 4.56 7.81
C ILE A 89 13.55 3.94 8.45
N GLY A 90 13.75 3.14 9.50
CA GLY A 90 12.68 2.53 10.28
C GLY A 90 12.16 3.45 11.39
N LEU A 91 10.89 3.83 11.33
CA LEU A 91 10.18 4.61 12.34
C LEU A 91 9.13 3.74 13.03
N GLN A 92 9.41 3.36 14.28
CA GLN A 92 8.45 2.59 15.07
C GLN A 92 7.36 3.50 15.63
N GLY A 93 6.11 3.27 15.23
CA GLY A 93 4.99 4.07 15.70
C GLY A 93 3.69 3.88 14.91
N GLY A 94 2.64 4.56 15.36
CA GLY A 94 1.37 4.64 14.64
C GLY A 94 1.46 5.60 13.46
N ALA A 95 0.87 5.23 12.33
CA ALA A 95 0.95 5.98 11.07
C ALA A 95 0.59 7.46 11.22
N LEU A 96 -0.56 7.76 11.82
CA LEU A 96 -1.05 9.13 11.97
C LEU A 96 -0.10 10.00 12.79
N THR A 97 0.32 9.52 13.96
CA THR A 97 1.24 10.26 14.85
C THR A 97 2.56 10.52 14.14
N THR A 98 3.18 9.50 13.54
CA THR A 98 4.47 9.67 12.85
C THR A 98 4.36 10.63 11.67
N LEU A 99 3.33 10.53 10.84
CA LEU A 99 3.13 11.45 9.72
C LEU A 99 2.87 12.89 10.19
N ALA A 100 2.14 13.08 11.28
CA ALA A 100 1.91 14.40 11.86
C ALA A 100 3.20 15.04 12.38
N GLU A 101 4.07 14.27 13.06
CA GLU A 101 5.37 14.78 13.49
C GLU A 101 6.31 15.09 12.31
N LEU A 102 6.30 14.26 11.25
CA LEU A 102 7.05 14.53 10.03
C LEU A 102 6.60 15.83 9.34
N ASP A 103 5.28 16.05 9.22
CA ASP A 103 4.74 17.28 8.63
C ASP A 103 5.09 18.52 9.48
N ARG A 104 5.03 18.43 10.82
CA ARG A 104 5.46 19.52 11.70
C ARG A 104 6.95 19.82 11.56
N ALA A 105 7.80 18.79 11.54
CA ALA A 105 9.24 18.95 11.37
C ALA A 105 9.58 19.57 10.01
N TRP A 106 8.87 19.16 8.94
CA TRP A 106 9.04 19.70 7.59
C TRP A 106 8.65 21.17 7.48
N ARG A 107 7.56 21.58 8.14
CA ARG A 107 7.08 22.98 8.11
C ARG A 107 7.82 23.92 9.06
N GLY A 108 8.47 23.36 10.08
CA GLY A 108 9.16 24.11 11.12
C GLY A 108 10.64 24.38 10.85
N GLY A 109 11.21 23.81 9.79
CA GLY A 109 12.56 24.08 9.29
C GLY A 109 12.53 25.03 8.10
#